data_AF-A0A3D8J3D6-F1
#
_entry.id   AF-A0A3D8J3D6-F1
#
_cell.length_a   1.000
_cell.length_b   1.000
_cell.length_c   1.000
_cell.angle_alpha   90.00
_cell.angle_beta   90.00
_cell.angle_gamma   90.00
#
_symmetry.space_group_name_H-M   'P 1'
#
loop_
_entity.id
_entity.type
_entity.pdbx_description
1 polymer ?
#
loop_
_entity_poly.entity_id
_entity_poly.type
_entity_poly.pdbx_seq_one_letter_code
_entity_poly.pdbx_strand_id
1 'polypeptide(L)'
;MKVIGILVLAFILLWLWNQGVFRHFMPSYIKEKKLSEKYGGVYVFYPEFREEIKKRERERREYMDKYLGEEIKIGDKSQFVDFTYVNSILPQTLSNGCKYHNQAFGPYDSLFDSYYEKIKEFVGEEVYKKLKPSLVITSFYRCEDGSEGLITLWTDIGTTYKKFGIFGDEGAGFSLTKTEEIGIGGSNTFELVDGKFVKVDKKYEGWR
;
A
#
# COMPACT_ATOMS: atom_id res chain seq x y z
N MET A 1 51.13 -16.57 12.76
CA MET A 1 49.92 -17.41 13.01
C MET A 1 48.68 -16.61 13.38
N LYS A 2 48.73 -15.65 14.31
CA LYS A 2 47.54 -14.86 14.72
C LYS A 2 46.90 -14.03 13.58
N VAL A 3 47.72 -13.42 12.72
CA VAL A 3 47.24 -12.56 11.61
C VAL A 3 46.51 -13.34 10.53
N ILE A 4 47.02 -14.51 10.15
CA ILE A 4 46.41 -15.39 9.14
C ILE A 4 45.05 -15.88 9.64
N GLY A 5 44.94 -16.26 10.93
CA GLY A 5 43.67 -16.67 11.52
C GLY A 5 42.60 -15.56 11.50
N ILE A 6 42.99 -14.30 11.74
CA ILE A 6 42.07 -13.15 11.70
C ILE A 6 41.58 -12.89 10.26
N LEU A 7 42.47 -12.96 9.28
CA LEU A 7 42.11 -12.77 7.86
C LEU A 7 41.17 -13.86 7.36
N VAL A 8 41.41 -15.11 7.75
CA VAL A 8 40.51 -16.23 7.41
C VAL A 8 39.14 -16.05 8.05
N LEU A 9 39.07 -15.64 9.32
CA LEU A 9 37.80 -15.39 10.00
C LEU A 9 37.02 -14.23 9.37
N ALA A 10 37.70 -13.13 9.01
CA ALA A 10 37.09 -12.00 8.33
C ALA A 10 36.51 -12.40 6.97
N PHE A 11 37.22 -13.24 6.21
CA PHE A 11 36.76 -13.73 4.91
C PHE A 11 35.51 -14.62 5.04
N ILE A 12 35.47 -15.50 6.06
CA ILE A 12 34.30 -16.34 6.36
C ILE A 12 33.09 -15.48 6.72
N LEU A 13 33.27 -14.44 7.55
CA LEU A 13 32.18 -13.52 7.91
C LEU A 13 31.65 -12.75 6.69
N LEU A 14 32.52 -12.28 5.81
CA LEU A 14 32.14 -11.62 4.55
C LEU A 14 31.37 -12.56 3.63
N TRP A 15 31.81 -13.81 3.53
CA TRP A 15 31.16 -14.83 2.73
C TRP A 15 29.76 -15.18 3.27
N LEU A 16 29.62 -15.36 4.60
CA LEU A 16 28.34 -15.58 5.27
C LEU A 16 27.38 -14.39 5.13
N TRP A 17 27.90 -13.15 5.09
CA TRP A 17 27.11 -11.95 4.82
C TRP A 17 26.55 -11.96 3.39
N ASN A 18 27.39 -12.26 2.40
CA ASN A 18 26.96 -12.30 0.99
C ASN A 18 25.91 -13.39 0.73
N GLN A 19 26.03 -14.55 1.41
CA GLN A 19 25.03 -15.63 1.37
C GLN A 19 23.73 -15.30 2.13
N GLY A 20 23.64 -14.13 2.78
CA GLY A 20 22.45 -13.69 3.50
C GLY A 20 22.15 -14.48 4.77
N VAL A 21 23.12 -15.23 5.31
CA VAL A 21 22.96 -16.07 6.51
C VAL A 21 22.49 -15.24 7.71
N PHE A 22 22.92 -13.99 7.82
CA PHE A 22 22.47 -13.06 8.86
C PHE A 22 20.98 -12.64 8.74
N ARG A 23 20.35 -12.75 7.57
CA ARG A 23 18.88 -12.58 7.45
C ARG A 23 18.14 -13.73 8.15
N HIS A 24 18.76 -14.90 8.25
CA HIS A 24 18.22 -16.09 8.92
C HIS A 24 18.34 -16.00 10.46
N PHE A 25 19.21 -15.13 10.98
CA PHE A 25 19.41 -14.91 12.42
C PHE A 25 18.43 -13.89 13.04
N MET A 26 17.48 -13.36 12.27
CA MET A 26 16.46 -12.41 12.74
C MET A 26 15.08 -13.11 12.77
N PRO A 27 14.78 -13.94 13.77
CA PRO A 27 13.52 -14.70 13.84
C PRO A 27 12.27 -13.82 13.86
N SER A 28 12.36 -12.59 14.38
CA SER A 28 11.29 -11.59 14.29
C SER A 28 10.98 -11.28 12.83
N TYR A 29 11.95 -10.79 12.06
CA TYR A 29 11.76 -10.42 10.65
C TYR A 29 11.10 -11.54 9.83
N ILE A 30 11.52 -12.80 10.01
CA ILE A 30 10.90 -13.95 9.33
C ILE A 30 9.44 -14.13 9.74
N LYS A 31 9.11 -13.97 11.03
CA LYS A 31 7.74 -14.03 11.55
C LYS A 31 6.88 -12.90 10.98
N GLU A 32 7.36 -11.66 11.01
CA GLU A 32 6.64 -10.52 10.42
C GLU A 32 6.46 -10.67 8.90
N LYS A 33 7.48 -11.17 8.20
CA LYS A 33 7.39 -11.45 6.77
C LYS A 33 6.32 -12.49 6.44
N LYS A 34 6.28 -13.62 7.17
CA LYS A 34 5.24 -14.64 7.00
C LYS A 34 3.83 -14.10 7.26
N LEU A 35 3.69 -13.23 8.27
CA LEU A 35 2.41 -12.58 8.57
C LEU A 35 2.00 -11.62 7.44
N SER A 36 2.94 -10.85 6.90
CA SER A 36 2.67 -9.93 5.79
C SER A 36 2.31 -10.68 4.50
N GLU A 37 3.01 -11.76 4.19
CA GLU A 37 2.67 -12.65 3.08
C GLU A 37 1.27 -13.27 3.23
N LYS A 38 0.79 -13.42 4.46
CA LYS A 38 -0.54 -13.99 4.75
C LYS A 38 -1.67 -12.95 4.82
N TYR A 39 -1.41 -11.76 5.38
CA TYR A 39 -2.44 -10.78 5.75
C TYR A 39 -2.12 -9.34 5.32
N GLY A 40 -0.90 -9.03 4.91
CA GLY A 40 -0.55 -7.73 4.34
C GLY A 40 -1.09 -7.62 2.91
N GLY A 41 -1.51 -6.42 2.50
CA GLY A 41 -2.06 -6.17 1.18
C GLY A 41 -3.29 -5.26 1.19
N VAL A 42 -4.12 -5.39 0.14
CA VAL A 42 -5.34 -4.59 -0.03
C VAL A 42 -6.57 -5.35 0.42
N TYR A 43 -7.41 -4.69 1.19
CA TYR A 43 -8.74 -5.12 1.61
C TYR A 43 -9.78 -4.36 0.80
N VAL A 44 -10.65 -5.08 0.11
CA VAL A 44 -11.70 -4.57 -0.78
C VAL A 44 -13.06 -4.90 -0.17
N PHE A 45 -13.81 -3.90 0.23
CA PHE A 45 -15.12 -4.07 0.87
C PHE A 45 -16.26 -4.13 -0.13
N TYR A 46 -16.11 -3.44 -1.26
CA TYR A 46 -17.08 -3.43 -2.36
C TYR A 46 -16.36 -3.81 -3.65
N PRO A 47 -16.22 -5.12 -3.97
CA PRO A 47 -15.53 -5.58 -5.17
C PRO A 47 -16.09 -4.99 -6.48
N GLU A 48 -17.42 -4.84 -6.55
CA GLU A 48 -18.11 -4.26 -7.70
C GLU A 48 -17.69 -2.79 -7.93
N PHE A 49 -17.70 -1.97 -6.88
CA PHE A 49 -17.23 -0.58 -6.96
C PHE A 49 -15.73 -0.50 -7.25
N ARG A 50 -14.93 -1.45 -6.77
CA ARG A 50 -13.50 -1.49 -7.08
C ARG A 50 -13.25 -1.68 -8.58
N GLU A 51 -13.92 -2.64 -9.21
CA GLU A 51 -13.80 -2.86 -10.66
C GLU A 51 -14.40 -1.70 -11.47
N GLU A 52 -15.50 -1.12 -11.00
CA GLU A 52 -16.12 0.07 -11.59
C GLU A 52 -15.15 1.28 -11.62
N ILE A 53 -14.51 1.57 -10.48
CA ILE A 53 -13.47 2.60 -10.38
C ILE A 53 -12.29 2.27 -11.29
N LYS A 54 -11.81 1.02 -11.30
CA LYS A 54 -10.69 0.62 -12.15
C LYS A 54 -10.96 0.91 -13.63
N LYS A 55 -12.17 0.62 -14.10
CA LYS A 55 -12.59 0.91 -15.48
C LYS A 55 -12.65 2.41 -15.76
N ARG A 56 -13.33 3.19 -14.91
CA ARG A 56 -13.44 4.65 -15.09
C ARG A 56 -12.10 5.37 -15.04
N GLU A 57 -11.23 4.99 -14.11
CA GLU A 57 -9.92 5.61 -13.98
C GLU A 57 -9.00 5.27 -15.15
N ARG A 58 -9.19 4.11 -15.77
CA ARG A 58 -8.54 3.77 -17.04
C ARG A 58 -9.04 4.68 -18.16
N GLU A 59 -10.36 4.81 -18.34
CA GLU A 59 -10.96 5.68 -19.36
C GLU A 59 -10.54 7.15 -19.18
N ARG A 60 -10.51 7.64 -17.93
CA ARG A 60 -10.02 8.98 -17.58
C ARG A 60 -8.55 9.15 -17.94
N ARG A 61 -7.70 8.18 -17.60
CA ARG A 61 -6.27 8.21 -17.92
C ARG A 61 -6.05 8.23 -19.43
N GLU A 62 -6.69 7.33 -20.17
CA GLU A 62 -6.59 7.28 -21.64
C GLU A 62 -7.05 8.59 -22.29
N TYR A 63 -8.11 9.22 -21.78
CA TYR A 63 -8.55 10.52 -22.26
C TYR A 63 -7.54 11.63 -21.95
N MET A 64 -7.03 11.69 -20.71
CA MET A 64 -6.03 12.67 -20.30
C MET A 64 -4.73 12.52 -21.08
N ASP A 65 -4.23 11.30 -21.24
CA ASP A 65 -2.99 11.02 -21.98
C ASP A 65 -3.08 11.50 -23.44
N LYS A 66 -4.29 11.50 -24.01
CA LYS A 66 -4.52 11.89 -25.39
C LYS A 66 -4.78 13.38 -25.58
N TYR A 67 -5.46 14.04 -24.63
CA TYR A 67 -6.02 15.37 -24.85
C TYR A 67 -5.63 16.41 -23.81
N LEU A 68 -5.07 16.02 -22.65
CA LEU A 68 -4.78 16.97 -21.57
C LEU A 68 -3.77 18.02 -22.04
N GLY A 69 -4.13 19.30 -21.87
CA GLY A 69 -3.32 20.43 -22.33
C GLY A 69 -3.52 20.79 -23.80
N GLU A 70 -4.41 20.10 -24.52
CA GLU A 70 -4.79 20.43 -25.89
C GLU A 70 -6.04 21.30 -25.96
N GLU A 71 -6.20 22.04 -27.07
CA GLU A 71 -7.43 22.74 -27.42
C GLU A 71 -8.20 21.93 -28.45
N ILE A 72 -9.38 21.44 -28.07
CA ILE A 72 -10.24 20.61 -28.92
C ILE A 72 -11.44 21.42 -29.43
N LYS A 73 -11.87 21.18 -30.67
CA LYS A 73 -13.10 21.77 -31.22
C LYS A 73 -14.31 20.90 -30.87
N ILE A 74 -15.30 21.49 -30.24
CA ILE A 74 -16.58 20.85 -29.91
C ILE A 74 -17.68 21.68 -30.55
N GLY A 75 -18.13 21.24 -31.74
CA GLY A 75 -18.99 22.05 -32.61
C GLY A 75 -18.27 23.32 -33.04
N ASP A 76 -18.90 24.48 -32.85
CA ASP A 76 -18.37 25.79 -33.25
C ASP A 76 -17.45 26.44 -32.19
N LYS A 77 -17.26 25.80 -31.04
CA LYS A 77 -16.46 26.33 -29.92
C LYS A 77 -15.18 25.53 -29.72
N SER A 78 -14.08 26.24 -29.46
CA SER A 78 -12.85 25.63 -28.96
C SER A 78 -12.90 25.50 -27.45
N GLN A 79 -12.41 24.38 -26.92
CA GLN A 79 -12.35 24.09 -25.50
C GLN A 79 -10.95 23.59 -25.14
N PHE A 80 -10.32 24.25 -24.17
CA PHE A 80 -9.07 23.76 -23.59
C PHE A 80 -9.37 22.60 -22.63
N VAL A 81 -8.61 21.51 -22.77
CA VAL A 81 -8.76 20.31 -21.94
C VAL A 81 -7.87 20.45 -20.72
N ASP A 82 -8.46 20.90 -19.63
CA ASP A 82 -7.87 20.88 -18.29
C ASP A 82 -8.54 19.80 -17.41
N PHE A 83 -8.06 19.67 -16.17
CA PHE A 83 -8.67 18.73 -15.21
C PHE A 83 -10.13 19.05 -14.91
N THR A 84 -10.53 20.33 -14.92
CA THR A 84 -11.92 20.76 -14.70
C THR A 84 -12.83 20.22 -15.78
N TYR A 85 -12.40 20.34 -17.04
CA TYR A 85 -13.11 19.84 -18.20
C TYR A 85 -13.21 18.32 -18.17
N VAL A 86 -12.11 17.61 -17.90
CA VAL A 86 -12.10 16.14 -17.77
C VAL A 86 -13.08 15.68 -16.67
N ASN A 87 -13.14 16.37 -15.53
CA ASN A 87 -14.06 16.05 -14.46
C ASN A 87 -15.54 16.31 -14.81
N SER A 88 -15.81 17.23 -15.74
CA SER A 88 -17.15 17.50 -16.26
C SER A 88 -17.64 16.37 -17.17
N ILE A 89 -16.80 15.90 -18.10
CA ILE A 89 -17.17 14.88 -19.09
C ILE A 89 -17.08 13.44 -18.56
N LEU A 90 -16.15 13.19 -17.63
CA LEU A 90 -15.88 11.87 -17.06
C LEU A 90 -15.93 11.97 -15.52
N PRO A 91 -17.09 12.23 -14.92
CA PRO A 91 -17.19 12.46 -13.49
C PRO A 91 -16.81 11.21 -12.68
N GLN A 92 -16.18 11.42 -11.52
CA GLN A 92 -15.83 10.37 -10.58
C GLN A 92 -17.05 9.97 -9.73
N THR A 93 -18.08 9.45 -10.40
CA THR A 93 -19.36 9.04 -9.81
C THR A 93 -19.61 7.56 -10.06
N LEU A 94 -19.93 6.82 -9.00
CA LEU A 94 -20.28 5.40 -9.03
C LEU A 94 -21.70 5.18 -9.56
N SER A 95 -22.02 3.92 -9.87
CA SER A 95 -23.33 3.46 -10.34
C SER A 95 -24.46 3.74 -9.34
N ASN A 96 -24.14 3.84 -8.05
CA ASN A 96 -25.09 4.22 -7.00
C ASN A 96 -25.33 5.74 -6.89
N GLY A 97 -24.72 6.55 -7.77
CA GLY A 97 -24.84 8.01 -7.79
C GLY A 97 -23.88 8.75 -6.86
N CYS A 98 -23.08 8.04 -6.07
CA CYS A 98 -22.16 8.65 -5.10
C CYS A 98 -20.81 8.99 -5.73
N LYS A 99 -20.17 10.07 -5.26
CA LYS A 99 -18.84 10.44 -5.72
C LYS A 99 -17.81 9.55 -5.05
N TYR A 100 -16.89 8.99 -5.83
CA TYR A 100 -15.77 8.23 -5.27
C TYR A 100 -14.51 9.08 -5.22
N HIS A 101 -13.68 8.76 -4.24
CA HIS A 101 -12.36 9.33 -4.02
C HIS A 101 -11.35 8.20 -4.14
N ASN A 102 -10.52 8.28 -5.18
CA ASN A 102 -9.46 7.34 -5.48
C ASN A 102 -8.12 8.03 -5.12
N GLN A 103 -7.21 7.35 -4.41
CA GLN A 103 -5.92 7.89 -3.92
C GLN A 103 -6.00 8.76 -2.65
N ALA A 104 -6.96 8.49 -1.77
CA ALA A 104 -7.03 9.18 -0.50
C ALA A 104 -6.04 8.60 0.51
N PHE A 105 -4.78 9.07 0.54
CA PHE A 105 -3.85 8.75 1.63
C PHE A 105 -4.30 9.41 2.94
N GLY A 106 -5.34 8.87 3.55
CA GLY A 106 -5.88 9.30 4.84
C GLY A 106 -5.36 8.38 5.96
N PRO A 107 -4.89 8.94 7.10
CA PRO A 107 -4.71 8.16 8.31
C PRO A 107 -6.07 7.63 8.81
N TYR A 108 -6.05 6.77 9.83
CA TYR A 108 -7.23 6.22 10.50
C TYR A 108 -8.34 7.27 10.69
N ASP A 109 -9.55 6.96 10.23
CA ASP A 109 -10.73 7.82 10.35
C ASP A 109 -11.85 7.06 11.08
N SER A 110 -12.36 7.64 12.17
CA SER A 110 -13.43 7.06 12.99
C SER A 110 -14.71 6.74 12.20
N LEU A 111 -14.94 7.42 11.07
CA LEU A 111 -16.08 7.13 10.18
C LEU A 111 -16.03 5.69 9.64
N PHE A 112 -14.86 5.07 9.59
CA PHE A 112 -14.66 3.72 9.06
C PHE A 112 -14.41 2.66 10.14
N ASP A 113 -14.73 2.93 11.41
CA ASP A 113 -14.53 1.99 12.54
C ASP A 113 -15.14 0.60 12.29
N SER A 114 -16.35 0.55 11.71
CA SER A 114 -17.01 -0.72 11.37
C SER A 114 -16.25 -1.55 10.34
N TYR A 115 -15.53 -0.90 9.42
CA TYR A 115 -14.68 -1.54 8.43
C TYR A 115 -13.41 -2.10 9.07
N TYR A 116 -12.82 -1.38 10.02
CA TYR A 116 -11.65 -1.83 10.76
C TYR A 116 -11.94 -3.04 11.64
N GLU A 117 -13.11 -3.09 12.29
CA GLU A 117 -13.52 -4.26 13.08
C GLU A 117 -13.70 -5.50 12.20
N LYS A 118 -14.21 -5.37 10.97
CA LYS A 118 -14.26 -6.50 10.02
C LYS A 118 -12.87 -7.04 9.66
N ILE A 119 -11.88 -6.17 9.49
CA ILE A 119 -10.49 -6.60 9.24
C ILE A 119 -9.98 -7.35 10.47
N LYS A 120 -10.21 -6.82 11.67
CA LYS A 120 -9.81 -7.43 12.95
C LYS A 120 -10.47 -8.80 13.17
N GLU A 121 -11.75 -8.97 12.84
CA GLU A 121 -12.46 -10.26 12.88
C GLU A 121 -11.80 -11.29 11.95
N PHE A 122 -11.35 -10.86 10.77
CA PHE A 122 -10.70 -11.74 9.79
C PHE A 122 -9.27 -12.13 10.16
N VAL A 123 -8.45 -11.18 10.59
CA VAL A 123 -7.02 -11.41 10.86
C VAL A 123 -6.74 -11.84 12.30
N GLY A 124 -7.66 -11.56 13.22
CA GLY A 124 -7.49 -11.75 14.66
C GLY A 124 -6.81 -10.57 15.35
N GLU A 125 -7.07 -10.39 16.65
CA GLU A 125 -6.65 -9.21 17.41
C GLU A 125 -5.12 -8.99 17.42
N GLU A 126 -4.34 -10.05 17.59
CA GLU A 126 -2.87 -9.96 17.64
C GLU A 126 -2.26 -9.49 16.31
N VAL A 127 -2.80 -9.99 15.18
CA VAL A 127 -2.34 -9.60 13.85
C VAL A 127 -2.82 -8.20 13.53
N TYR A 128 -4.06 -7.87 13.88
CA TYR A 128 -4.63 -6.55 13.67
C TYR A 128 -3.81 -5.45 14.38
N LYS A 129 -3.33 -5.68 15.60
CA LYS A 129 -2.44 -4.74 16.31
C LYS A 129 -1.16 -4.42 15.53
N LYS A 130 -0.66 -5.35 14.72
CA LYS A 130 0.53 -5.15 13.86
C LYS A 130 0.22 -4.45 12.54
N LEU A 131 -0.97 -4.66 11.99
CA LEU A 131 -1.43 -4.03 10.75
C LEU A 131 -1.93 -2.60 10.98
N LYS A 132 -2.56 -2.34 12.13
CA LYS A 132 -3.20 -1.08 12.50
C LYS A 132 -2.34 0.17 12.24
N PRO A 133 -1.05 0.21 12.63
CA PRO A 133 -0.20 1.39 12.40
C PRO A 133 -0.02 1.76 10.93
N SER A 134 -0.15 0.78 10.02
CA SER A 134 0.06 0.94 8.59
C SER A 134 -1.24 0.87 7.78
N LEU A 135 -2.41 0.96 8.42
CA LEU A 135 -3.69 1.02 7.70
C LEU A 135 -3.79 2.37 6.97
N VAL A 136 -3.94 2.29 5.66
CA VAL A 136 -4.09 3.45 4.79
C VAL A 136 -5.34 3.27 3.96
N ILE A 137 -6.30 4.18 4.11
CA ILE A 137 -7.46 4.24 3.21
C ILE A 137 -6.92 4.48 1.80
N THR A 138 -7.49 3.86 0.78
CA THR A 138 -7.03 4.06 -0.60
C THR A 138 -8.14 4.49 -1.54
N SER A 139 -9.37 4.05 -1.26
CA SER A 139 -10.55 4.61 -1.89
C SER A 139 -11.80 4.51 -1.01
N PHE A 140 -12.67 5.50 -1.11
CA PHE A 140 -13.96 5.57 -0.43
C PHE A 140 -14.96 6.34 -1.31
N TYR A 141 -16.25 6.27 -1.00
CA TYR A 141 -17.26 7.11 -1.63
C TYR A 141 -17.98 7.98 -0.61
N ARG A 142 -18.51 9.11 -1.08
CA ARG A 142 -19.37 10.04 -0.36
C ARG A 142 -20.56 10.42 -1.24
N CYS A 143 -21.75 10.24 -0.71
CA CYS A 143 -23.01 10.57 -1.35
C CYS A 143 -23.49 11.96 -0.90
N GLU A 144 -24.46 12.54 -1.60
CA GLU A 144 -24.99 13.88 -1.28
C GLU A 144 -25.81 13.90 0.02
N ASP A 145 -26.42 12.76 0.39
CA ASP A 145 -27.13 12.57 1.64
C ASP A 145 -26.20 12.42 2.86
N GLY A 146 -24.88 12.48 2.66
CA GLY A 146 -23.86 12.33 3.67
C GLY A 146 -23.47 10.87 3.96
N SER A 147 -24.04 9.90 3.25
CA SER A 147 -23.62 8.50 3.39
C SER A 147 -22.22 8.28 2.79
N GLU A 148 -21.42 7.48 3.49
CA GLU A 148 -20.04 7.19 3.12
C GLU A 148 -19.75 5.70 3.23
N GLY A 149 -18.82 5.22 2.40
CA GLY A 149 -18.35 3.85 2.49
C GLY A 149 -16.92 3.68 2.04
N LEU A 150 -16.17 2.90 2.81
CA LEU A 150 -14.80 2.53 2.49
C LEU A 150 -14.82 1.46 1.41
N ILE A 151 -14.10 1.69 0.30
CA ILE A 151 -14.04 0.76 -0.82
C ILE A 151 -12.78 -0.09 -0.71
N THR A 152 -11.62 0.56 -0.59
CA THR A 152 -10.34 -0.14 -0.44
C THR A 152 -9.46 0.45 0.66
N LEU A 153 -8.76 -0.44 1.34
CA LEU A 153 -7.75 -0.14 2.33
C LEU A 153 -6.47 -0.91 2.02
N TRP A 154 -5.31 -0.30 2.18
CA TRP A 154 -4.02 -0.96 2.07
C TRP A 154 -3.34 -1.02 3.44
N THR A 155 -2.58 -2.09 3.69
CA THR A 155 -1.80 -2.24 4.91
C THR A 155 -0.58 -3.11 4.71
N ASP A 156 0.45 -2.82 5.50
CA ASP A 156 1.65 -3.61 5.62
C ASP A 156 1.92 -3.96 7.10
N ILE A 157 2.96 -4.76 7.34
CA ILE A 157 3.45 -5.01 8.69
C ILE A 157 4.73 -4.23 8.88
N GLY A 158 4.66 -3.19 9.71
CA GLY A 158 5.83 -2.48 10.20
C GLY A 158 6.72 -3.41 11.03
N THR A 159 8.00 -3.48 10.68
CA THR A 159 9.02 -4.13 11.50
C THR A 159 10.25 -3.25 11.61
N THR A 160 10.93 -3.38 12.73
CA THR A 160 12.17 -2.67 12.99
C THR A 160 13.30 -3.69 12.98
N TYR A 161 14.35 -3.40 12.21
CA TYR A 161 15.54 -4.23 12.21
C TYR A 161 16.78 -3.40 12.47
N LYS A 162 17.74 -4.04 13.14
CA LYS A 162 19.02 -3.44 13.47
C LYS A 162 20.02 -3.84 12.39
N LYS A 163 20.48 -2.86 11.63
CA LYS A 163 21.63 -3.02 10.73
C LYS A 163 22.91 -2.83 11.54
N PHE A 164 23.89 -3.68 11.28
CA PHE A 164 25.24 -3.57 11.82
C PHE A 164 26.17 -3.10 10.70
N GLY A 165 27.02 -2.12 10.98
CA GLY A 165 27.86 -1.44 9.98
C GLY A 165 28.38 -0.13 10.54
N ILE A 166 29.22 0.57 9.78
CA ILE A 166 29.68 1.91 10.16
C ILE A 166 28.73 2.92 9.53
N PHE A 167 27.98 3.62 10.36
CA PHE A 167 27.02 4.66 9.96
C PHE A 167 27.43 5.98 10.59
N GLY A 168 27.28 7.11 9.91
CA GLY A 168 27.66 8.41 10.47
C GLY A 168 28.00 9.41 9.37
N ASP A 169 28.01 10.70 9.71
CA ASP A 169 28.63 11.73 8.89
C ASP A 169 29.85 12.30 9.64
N GLU A 170 30.74 12.98 8.91
CA GLU A 170 32.01 13.50 9.42
C GLU A 170 31.88 14.53 10.56
N GLY A 171 30.67 15.03 10.86
CA GLY A 171 30.36 15.98 11.95
C GLY A 171 29.46 15.43 13.07
N ALA A 172 28.70 14.36 12.84
CA ALA A 172 27.79 13.74 13.82
C ALA A 172 28.39 12.54 14.57
N GLY A 173 29.58 12.08 14.17
CA GLY A 173 30.22 10.88 14.69
C GLY A 173 29.73 9.60 14.01
N PHE A 174 30.25 8.44 14.44
CA PHE A 174 29.87 7.14 13.87
C PHE A 174 29.15 6.24 14.88
N SER A 175 28.24 5.42 14.37
CA SER A 175 27.55 4.34 15.07
C SER A 175 27.84 3.01 14.39
N LEU A 176 27.99 1.97 15.20
CA LEU A 176 28.14 0.58 14.72
C LEU A 176 26.79 -0.09 14.43
N THR A 177 25.68 0.59 14.75
CA THR A 177 24.33 0.09 14.53
C THR A 177 23.39 1.17 14.05
N LYS A 178 22.53 0.84 13.09
CA LYS A 178 21.42 1.68 12.66
C LYS A 178 20.12 0.91 12.78
N THR A 179 19.17 1.48 13.49
CA THR A 179 17.80 0.95 13.56
C THR A 179 17.04 1.52 12.38
N GLU A 180 16.42 0.66 11.57
CA GLU A 180 15.54 1.07 10.47
C GLU A 180 14.17 0.42 10.63
N GLU A 181 13.14 1.23 10.40
CA GLU A 181 11.76 0.79 10.29
C GLU A 181 11.46 0.53 8.82
N ILE A 182 10.90 -0.65 8.52
CA ILE A 182 10.45 -1.02 7.19
C ILE A 182 9.02 -1.56 7.26
N GLY A 183 8.19 -1.13 6.33
CA GLY A 183 6.94 -1.79 6.03
C GLY A 183 7.21 -3.03 5.18
N ILE A 184 6.93 -4.22 5.71
CA ILE A 184 6.89 -5.42 4.89
C ILE A 184 5.50 -5.45 4.26
N GLY A 185 5.39 -4.93 3.05
CA GLY A 185 4.16 -4.98 2.26
C GLY A 185 3.84 -6.39 1.78
N GLY A 186 2.55 -6.74 1.80
CA GLY A 186 2.03 -7.91 1.12
C GLY A 186 1.48 -7.54 -0.26
N SER A 187 1.52 -8.48 -1.22
CA SER A 187 0.94 -8.30 -2.57
C SER A 187 -0.44 -8.94 -2.70
N ASN A 188 -1.05 -9.26 -1.55
CA ASN A 188 -2.35 -9.92 -1.51
C ASN A 188 -3.47 -8.91 -1.77
N THR A 189 -4.56 -9.43 -2.33
CA THR A 189 -5.84 -8.75 -2.39
C THR A 189 -6.85 -9.62 -1.66
N PHE A 190 -7.61 -9.03 -0.74
CA PHE A 190 -8.69 -9.67 0.00
C PHE A 190 -10.00 -8.99 -0.38
N GLU A 191 -10.96 -9.75 -0.91
CA GLU A 191 -12.28 -9.25 -1.27
C GLU A 191 -13.30 -9.71 -0.23
N LEU A 192 -14.17 -8.80 0.22
CA LEU A 192 -15.27 -9.12 1.12
C LEU A 192 -16.40 -9.76 0.29
N VAL A 193 -16.65 -11.04 0.54
CA VAL A 193 -17.69 -11.83 -0.11
C VAL A 193 -18.53 -12.50 0.98
N ASP A 194 -19.85 -12.32 0.95
CA ASP A 194 -20.77 -12.85 1.96
C ASP A 194 -20.36 -12.54 3.41
N GLY A 195 -19.85 -11.33 3.63
CA GLY A 195 -19.42 -10.85 4.94
C GLY A 195 -18.07 -11.39 5.42
N LYS A 196 -17.34 -12.16 4.61
CA LYS A 196 -16.01 -12.70 4.94
C LYS A 196 -14.97 -12.32 3.91
N PHE A 197 -13.76 -12.02 4.35
CA PHE A 197 -12.65 -11.75 3.44
C PHE A 197 -12.12 -13.05 2.85
N VAL A 198 -12.00 -13.07 1.52
CA VAL A 198 -11.39 -14.15 0.76
C VAL A 198 -10.18 -13.60 0.03
N LYS A 199 -9.05 -14.30 0.14
CA LYS A 199 -7.86 -13.98 -0.63
C LYS A 199 -8.11 -14.33 -2.10
N VAL A 200 -7.93 -13.37 -3.00
CA VAL A 200 -8.06 -13.60 -4.44
C VAL A 200 -6.68 -13.66 -5.10
N ASP A 201 -6.54 -14.52 -6.11
CA ASP A 201 -5.31 -14.69 -6.90
C ASP A 201 -5.09 -13.55 -7.91
N LYS A 202 -5.60 -12.35 -7.62
CA LYS A 202 -5.25 -11.12 -8.31
C LYS A 202 -4.10 -10.49 -7.55
N LYS A 203 -2.90 -10.50 -8.13
CA LYS A 203 -1.80 -9.69 -7.60
C LYS A 203 -2.26 -8.25 -7.54
N TYR A 204 -2.00 -7.59 -6.42
CA TYR A 204 -2.18 -6.15 -6.35
C TYR A 204 -1.29 -5.49 -7.41
N GLU A 205 -1.89 -5.08 -8.52
CA GLU A 205 -1.33 -4.11 -9.45
C GLU A 205 -1.35 -2.80 -8.67
N GLY A 206 -0.28 -2.52 -7.92
CA GLY A 206 -0.09 -1.23 -7.30
C GLY A 206 -0.19 -0.10 -8.32
N TRP A 207 -0.17 1.14 -7.85
CA TRP A 207 -0.20 2.32 -8.70
C TRP A 207 1.06 2.39 -9.59
N ARG A 208 1.03 1.70 -10.73
CA ARG A 208 1.91 1.90 -11.87
C ARG A 208 1.06 2.24 -13.09
#